data_AF-A0A947XNK4-F1
#
_entry.id   AF-A0A947XNK4-F1
#
_cell.length_a   1.000
_cell.length_b   1.000
_cell.length_c   1.000
_cell.angle_alpha   90.00
_cell.angle_beta   90.00
_cell.angle_gamma   90.00
#
_symmetry.space_group_name_H-M   'P 1'
#
loop_
_entity.id
_entity.type
_entity.pdbx_description
1 polymer ?
#
loop_
_entity_poly.entity_id
_entity_poly.type
_entity_poly.pdbx_seq_one_letter_code
_entity_poly.pdbx_strand_id
1 'polypeptide(L)'
;TETKDSDTANIEHISKSVIPFLNIGYIESLINNLVRDILNWNPKAAKVSFKNVPGKKFTERLIKILSQPEYAENLKNIEDNLRDFHLLKDRVDYFKDLLSSPKKILTALENHEERLTWQIRRIYRARNIIVHSGLTPPYTKQLIEHTRDYLDIILDNLVALGSDPKIAKSTTQGFKYMELQYQSYIEKLNEKNLTFTNTNIVPLTLSQRNS
;
A
#
# COMPACT_ATOMS: atom_id res chain seq x y z
N THR A 1 20.55 18.17 -26.75
CA THR A 1 20.73 18.04 -25.29
C THR A 1 19.48 18.47 -24.55
N GLU A 2 18.76 19.49 -25.04
CA GLU A 2 17.47 19.97 -24.49
C GLU A 2 16.32 18.93 -24.50
N THR A 3 16.20 18.08 -25.53
CA THR A 3 15.11 17.09 -25.64
C THR A 3 15.16 15.95 -24.61
N LYS A 4 16.37 15.53 -24.19
CA LYS A 4 16.52 14.51 -23.12
C LYS A 4 16.14 15.05 -21.74
N ASP A 5 16.35 16.35 -21.53
CA ASP A 5 16.07 17.01 -20.25
C ASP A 5 14.57 17.23 -20.06
N SER A 6 13.86 17.63 -21.13
CA SER A 6 12.40 17.74 -21.13
C SER A 6 11.69 16.41 -20.91
N ASP A 7 12.20 15.32 -21.51
CA ASP A 7 11.66 13.98 -21.36
C ASP A 7 11.84 13.45 -19.93
N THR A 8 12.99 13.75 -19.32
CA THR A 8 13.29 13.38 -17.93
C THR A 8 12.39 14.13 -16.95
N ALA A 9 12.18 15.43 -17.17
CA ALA A 9 11.26 16.23 -16.37
C ALA A 9 9.81 15.73 -16.48
N ASN A 10 9.38 15.30 -17.68
CA ASN A 10 8.03 14.78 -17.89
C ASN A 10 7.80 13.45 -17.17
N ILE A 11 8.73 12.48 -17.27
CA ILE A 11 8.57 11.20 -16.57
C ILE A 11 8.58 11.37 -15.06
N GLU A 12 9.38 12.32 -14.55
CA GLU A 12 9.39 12.64 -13.12
C GLU A 12 8.05 13.25 -12.68
N HIS A 13 7.49 14.16 -13.47
CA HIS A 13 6.17 14.72 -13.22
C HIS A 13 5.08 13.63 -13.21
N ILE A 14 5.10 12.71 -14.17
CA ILE A 14 4.16 11.58 -14.19
C ILE A 14 4.33 10.72 -12.94
N SER A 15 5.57 10.36 -12.58
CA SER A 15 5.87 9.55 -11.40
C SER A 15 5.30 10.20 -10.13
N LYS A 16 5.60 11.48 -9.90
CA LYS A 16 5.09 12.25 -8.75
C LYS A 16 3.56 12.31 -8.72
N SER A 17 2.93 12.40 -9.88
CA SER A 17 1.46 12.48 -9.98
C SER A 17 0.76 11.17 -9.64
N VAL A 18 1.37 10.02 -9.94
CA VAL A 18 0.74 8.70 -9.72
C VAL A 18 1.08 8.09 -8.36
N ILE A 19 2.24 8.42 -7.78
CA ILE A 19 2.69 7.88 -6.48
C ILE A 19 1.62 7.98 -5.38
N PRO A 20 0.93 9.12 -5.18
CA PRO A 20 -0.10 9.22 -4.13
C PRO A 20 -1.18 8.14 -4.23
N PHE A 21 -1.63 7.81 -5.44
CA PHE A 21 -2.62 6.75 -5.68
C PHE A 21 -2.10 5.37 -5.31
N LEU A 22 -0.84 5.10 -5.66
CA LEU A 22 -0.22 3.79 -5.47
C LEU A 22 0.24 3.57 -4.02
N ASN A 23 0.67 4.62 -3.33
CA ASN A 23 1.14 4.55 -1.95
C ASN A 23 0.02 4.59 -0.92
N ILE A 24 -1.05 5.38 -1.13
CA ILE A 24 -2.06 5.64 -0.09
C ILE A 24 -2.64 4.36 0.52
N GLY A 25 -2.88 3.33 -0.29
CA GLY A 25 -3.44 2.05 0.16
C GLY A 25 -2.44 0.90 0.22
N TYR A 26 -1.14 1.18 0.11
CA TYR A 26 -0.10 0.15 0.04
C TYR A 26 -0.10 -0.72 1.30
N ILE A 27 -0.04 -0.10 2.48
CA ILE A 27 0.01 -0.81 3.77
C ILE A 27 -1.26 -1.63 4.00
N GLU A 28 -2.43 -1.07 3.69
CA GLU A 28 -3.69 -1.80 3.76
C GLU A 28 -3.71 -3.02 2.82
N SER A 29 -3.22 -2.87 1.58
CA SER A 29 -3.15 -3.99 0.62
C SER A 29 -2.26 -5.14 1.13
N LEU A 30 -1.13 -4.78 1.74
CA LEU A 30 -0.17 -5.70 2.33
C LEU A 30 -0.78 -6.48 3.51
N ILE A 31 -1.52 -5.81 4.39
CA ILE A 31 -2.20 -6.46 5.52
C ILE A 31 -3.39 -7.29 5.02
N ASN A 32 -4.14 -6.83 4.02
CA ASN A 32 -5.20 -7.62 3.39
C ASN A 32 -4.66 -8.92 2.77
N ASN A 33 -3.46 -8.89 2.18
CA ASN A 33 -2.79 -10.10 1.72
C ASN A 33 -2.46 -11.02 2.90
N LEU A 34 -1.88 -10.49 3.98
CA LEU A 34 -1.58 -11.28 5.17
C LEU A 34 -2.82 -11.94 5.77
N VAL A 35 -3.94 -11.20 5.87
CA VAL A 35 -5.24 -11.74 6.29
C VAL A 35 -5.66 -12.91 5.42
N ARG A 36 -5.59 -12.75 4.09
CA ARG A 36 -5.96 -13.82 3.14
C ARG A 36 -5.08 -15.05 3.33
N ASP A 37 -3.78 -14.88 3.51
CA ASP A 37 -2.84 -15.99 3.67
C ASP A 37 -3.08 -16.74 4.98
N ILE A 38 -3.32 -16.03 6.09
CA ILE A 38 -3.67 -16.64 7.39
C ILE A 38 -4.99 -17.41 7.29
N LEU A 39 -6.01 -16.82 6.65
CA LEU A 39 -7.31 -17.47 6.46
C LEU A 39 -7.23 -18.70 5.54
N ASN A 40 -6.41 -18.66 4.50
CA ASN A 40 -6.23 -19.76 3.55
C ASN A 40 -5.44 -20.92 4.18
N TRP A 41 -4.42 -20.61 4.99
CA TRP A 41 -3.58 -21.60 5.64
C TRP A 41 -4.36 -22.46 6.63
N ASN A 42 -5.04 -21.83 7.59
CA ASN A 42 -5.86 -22.55 8.57
C ASN A 42 -7.13 -21.74 8.92
N PRO A 43 -8.22 -21.89 8.14
CA PRO A 43 -9.43 -21.10 8.29
C PRO A 43 -10.07 -21.23 9.68
N LYS A 44 -9.98 -22.43 10.29
CA LYS A 44 -10.56 -22.70 11.61
C LYS A 44 -9.79 -21.97 12.70
N ALA A 45 -8.46 -22.15 12.75
CA ALA A 45 -7.62 -21.48 13.73
C ALA A 45 -7.67 -19.96 13.56
N ALA A 46 -7.62 -19.46 12.33
CA ALA A 46 -7.73 -18.04 12.04
C ALA A 46 -9.03 -17.44 12.60
N LYS A 47 -10.19 -18.06 12.33
CA LYS A 47 -11.49 -17.59 12.86
C LYS A 47 -11.52 -17.55 14.38
N VAL A 48 -10.86 -18.50 15.05
CA VAL A 48 -10.71 -18.49 16.51
C VAL A 48 -9.83 -17.32 16.95
N SER A 49 -8.67 -17.10 16.31
CA SER A 49 -7.79 -15.96 16.60
C SER A 49 -8.45 -14.61 16.40
N PHE A 50 -9.38 -14.47 15.44
CA PHE A 50 -10.12 -13.23 15.20
C PHE A 50 -11.39 -13.08 16.04
N LYS A 51 -11.73 -14.07 16.87
CA LYS A 51 -12.92 -14.04 17.71
C LYS A 51 -12.75 -13.03 18.85
N ASN A 52 -13.82 -12.34 19.18
CA ASN A 52 -13.87 -11.31 20.24
C ASN A 52 -12.94 -10.09 20.03
N VAL A 53 -12.30 -9.96 18.86
CA VAL A 53 -11.52 -8.76 18.51
C VAL A 53 -12.45 -7.75 17.83
N PRO A 54 -12.58 -6.51 18.36
CA PRO A 54 -13.45 -5.50 17.79
C PRO A 54 -12.94 -5.04 16.41
N GLY A 55 -13.81 -5.03 15.41
CA GLY A 55 -13.50 -4.55 14.06
C GLY A 55 -14.48 -5.12 13.03
N LYS A 56 -14.84 -4.32 12.02
CA LYS A 56 -15.77 -4.73 10.96
C LYS A 56 -15.08 -5.71 10.00
N LYS A 57 -13.88 -5.36 9.56
CA LYS A 57 -13.05 -6.17 8.64
C LYS A 57 -12.01 -6.99 9.41
N PHE A 58 -11.62 -8.15 8.86
CA PHE A 58 -10.50 -8.94 9.41
C PHE A 58 -9.19 -8.15 9.46
N THR A 59 -8.98 -7.22 8.53
CA THR A 59 -7.83 -6.31 8.47
C THR A 59 -7.70 -5.46 9.73
N GLU A 60 -8.81 -4.84 10.17
CA GLU A 60 -8.85 -4.04 11.40
C GLU A 60 -8.51 -4.89 12.62
N ARG A 61 -9.06 -6.12 12.67
CA ARG A 61 -8.81 -7.05 13.77
C ARG A 61 -7.35 -7.49 13.78
N LEU A 62 -6.77 -7.79 12.61
CA LEU A 62 -5.37 -8.20 12.51
C LEU A 62 -4.42 -7.09 12.95
N ILE A 63 -4.67 -5.84 12.56
CA ILE A 63 -3.90 -4.69 13.02
C ILE A 63 -3.86 -4.65 14.54
N LYS A 64 -5.02 -4.76 15.19
CA LYS A 64 -5.12 -4.77 16.66
C LYS A 64 -4.37 -5.94 17.29
N ILE A 65 -4.54 -7.15 16.74
CA ILE A 65 -3.84 -8.36 17.23
C ILE A 65 -2.32 -8.19 17.17
N LEU A 66 -1.80 -7.60 16.10
CA LEU A 66 -0.36 -7.44 15.90
C LEU A 66 0.27 -6.32 16.72
N SER A 67 -0.52 -5.31 17.12
CA SER A 67 0.01 -4.10 17.73
C SER A 67 -0.31 -3.93 19.21
N GLN A 68 -1.35 -4.58 19.73
CA GLN A 68 -1.83 -4.34 21.10
C GLN A 68 -1.52 -5.52 22.02
N PRO A 69 -0.99 -5.26 23.22
CA PRO A 69 -0.65 -6.32 24.17
C PRO A 69 -1.89 -7.08 24.69
N GLU A 70 -3.07 -6.44 24.69
CA GLU A 70 -4.34 -7.07 25.11
C GLU A 70 -4.69 -8.32 24.27
N TYR A 71 -4.22 -8.39 23.02
CA TYR A 71 -4.49 -9.51 22.11
C TYR A 71 -3.29 -10.47 21.97
N ALA A 72 -2.37 -10.48 22.94
CA ALA A 72 -1.20 -11.36 22.92
C ALA A 72 -1.58 -12.85 22.80
N GLU A 73 -2.69 -13.27 23.41
CA GLU A 73 -3.19 -14.65 23.27
C GLU A 73 -3.68 -14.95 21.84
N ASN A 74 -4.40 -14.00 21.23
CA ASN A 74 -4.84 -14.12 19.84
C ASN A 74 -3.65 -14.21 18.88
N LEU A 75 -2.61 -13.40 19.11
CA LEU A 75 -1.37 -13.42 18.34
C LEU A 75 -0.64 -14.75 18.51
N LYS A 76 -0.48 -15.22 19.76
CA LYS A 76 0.14 -16.51 20.05
C LYS A 76 -0.59 -17.66 19.36
N ASN A 77 -1.93 -17.63 19.35
CA ASN A 77 -2.72 -18.64 18.63
C ASN A 77 -2.46 -18.59 17.12
N ILE A 78 -2.24 -17.42 16.51
CA ILE A 78 -1.81 -17.34 15.11
C ILE A 78 -0.44 -18.00 14.96
N GLU A 79 0.56 -17.54 15.72
CA GLU A 79 1.96 -18.02 15.64
C GLU A 79 2.08 -19.54 15.86
N ASP A 80 1.36 -20.11 16.83
CA ASP A 80 1.37 -21.55 17.12
C ASP A 80 0.77 -22.40 15.99
N ASN A 81 -0.17 -21.84 15.22
CA ASN A 81 -0.79 -22.51 14.07
C ASN A 81 -0.01 -22.31 12.76
N LEU A 82 1.07 -21.52 12.76
CA LEU A 82 1.93 -21.25 11.60
C LEU A 82 3.21 -22.09 11.56
N ARG A 83 3.41 -23.03 12.51
CA ARG A 83 4.69 -23.72 12.74
C ARG A 83 5.33 -24.32 11.48
N ASP A 84 4.55 -24.88 10.56
CA ASP A 84 5.05 -25.52 9.33
C ASP A 84 5.14 -24.57 8.13
N PHE A 85 4.71 -23.30 8.29
CA PHE A 85 4.71 -22.29 7.22
C PHE A 85 5.63 -21.13 7.54
N HIS A 86 6.95 -21.38 7.48
CA HIS A 86 7.99 -20.40 7.81
C HIS A 86 7.83 -19.05 7.12
N LEU A 87 7.53 -19.02 5.82
CA LEU A 87 7.36 -17.76 5.08
C LEU A 87 6.18 -16.91 5.60
N LEU A 88 5.08 -17.56 6.03
CA LEU A 88 3.94 -16.84 6.59
C LEU A 88 4.25 -16.33 8.00
N LYS A 89 5.02 -17.10 8.78
CA LYS A 89 5.53 -16.65 10.08
C LYS A 89 6.43 -15.42 9.93
N ASP A 90 7.41 -15.46 9.04
CA ASP A 90 8.31 -14.33 8.79
C ASP A 90 7.53 -13.07 8.40
N ARG A 91 6.44 -13.23 7.63
CA ARG A 91 5.55 -12.13 7.29
C ARG A 91 4.80 -11.60 8.51
N VAL A 92 4.26 -12.45 9.37
CA VAL A 92 3.62 -12.01 10.63
C VAL A 92 4.61 -11.21 11.48
N ASP A 93 5.84 -11.71 11.64
CA ASP A 93 6.90 -11.02 12.38
C ASP A 93 7.25 -9.67 11.75
N TYR A 94 7.35 -9.59 10.41
CA TYR A 94 7.51 -8.33 9.69
C TYR A 94 6.39 -7.33 9.99
N PHE A 95 5.11 -7.74 9.96
CA PHE A 95 4.01 -6.80 10.22
C PHE A 95 3.91 -6.40 11.68
N LYS A 96 4.26 -7.27 12.62
CA LYS A 96 4.39 -6.93 14.03
C LYS A 96 5.46 -5.86 14.25
N ASP A 97 6.59 -5.99 13.56
CA ASP A 97 7.64 -4.98 13.56
C ASP A 97 7.18 -3.66 12.91
N LEU A 98 6.56 -3.74 11.72
CA LEU A 98 6.05 -2.61 10.97
C LEU A 98 5.03 -1.78 11.77
N LEU A 99 4.11 -2.47 12.46
CA LEU A 99 3.06 -1.87 13.29
C LEU A 99 3.54 -1.49 14.68
N SER A 100 4.83 -1.61 14.98
CA SER A 100 5.39 -1.22 16.28
C SER A 100 5.58 0.30 16.41
N SER A 101 5.69 1.04 15.29
CA SER A 101 5.79 2.50 15.33
C SER A 101 5.36 3.17 14.00
N PRO A 102 4.80 4.39 14.06
CA PRO A 102 4.45 5.16 12.86
C PRO A 102 5.63 5.39 11.92
N LYS A 103 6.84 5.57 12.48
CA LYS A 103 8.07 5.77 11.70
C LYS A 103 8.37 4.59 10.77
N LYS A 104 8.10 3.36 11.20
CA LYS A 104 8.31 2.18 10.36
C LYS A 104 7.33 2.10 9.20
N ILE A 105 6.07 2.52 9.42
CA ILE A 105 5.10 2.68 8.35
C ILE A 105 5.58 3.73 7.35
N LEU A 106 6.04 4.89 7.82
CA LEU A 106 6.59 5.94 6.97
C LEU A 106 7.76 5.43 6.12
N THR A 107 8.75 4.79 6.74
CA THR A 107 9.88 4.20 6.01
C THR A 107 9.43 3.14 5.00
N ALA A 108 8.41 2.33 5.31
CA ALA A 108 7.87 1.37 4.37
C ALA A 108 7.20 2.03 3.15
N LEU A 109 6.54 3.18 3.35
CA LEU A 109 5.94 3.99 2.29
C LEU A 109 7.02 4.67 1.42
N GLU A 110 8.05 5.26 2.04
CA GLU A 110 9.20 5.86 1.34
C GLU A 110 9.92 4.82 0.46
N ASN A 111 10.18 3.63 1.02
CA ASN A 111 10.78 2.54 0.28
C ASN A 111 9.88 2.06 -0.87
N HIS A 112 8.56 2.08 -0.70
CA HIS A 112 7.63 1.74 -1.79
C HIS A 112 7.62 2.80 -2.88
N GLU A 113 7.63 4.08 -2.50
CA GLU A 113 7.72 5.21 -3.43
C GLU A 113 8.98 5.16 -4.30
N GLU A 114 10.13 4.84 -3.70
CA GLU A 114 11.39 4.67 -4.42
C GLU A 114 11.29 3.53 -5.44
N ARG A 115 10.77 2.36 -5.03
CA ARG A 115 10.55 1.21 -5.93
C ARG A 115 9.62 1.56 -7.10
N LEU A 116 8.52 2.27 -6.83
CA LEU A 116 7.59 2.74 -7.86
C LEU A 116 8.29 3.68 -8.85
N THR A 117 9.07 4.64 -8.34
CA THR A 117 9.82 5.59 -9.16
C THR A 117 10.80 4.87 -10.09
N TRP A 118 11.55 3.90 -9.56
CA TRP A 118 12.45 3.07 -10.37
C TRP A 118 11.70 2.27 -11.43
N GLN A 119 10.53 1.74 -11.08
CA GLN A 119 9.77 0.92 -12.00
C GLN A 119 9.12 1.74 -13.12
N ILE A 120 8.61 2.94 -12.83
CA ILE A 120 8.10 3.89 -13.83
C ILE A 120 9.22 4.30 -14.79
N ARG A 121 10.44 4.57 -14.28
CA ARG A 121 11.61 4.83 -15.12
C ARG A 121 11.97 3.63 -16.01
N ARG A 122 11.84 2.40 -15.51
CA ARG A 122 12.09 1.18 -16.29
C ARG A 122 11.06 1.00 -17.41
N ILE A 123 9.78 1.25 -17.14
CA ILE A 123 8.70 1.26 -18.14
C ILE A 123 9.02 2.27 -19.25
N TYR A 124 9.40 3.49 -18.88
CA TYR A 124 9.75 4.54 -19.84
C TYR A 124 10.97 4.16 -20.71
N ARG A 125 12.04 3.62 -20.10
CA ARG A 125 13.22 3.14 -20.85
C ARG A 125 12.85 2.03 -21.84
N ALA A 126 12.04 1.06 -21.42
CA ALA A 126 11.59 -0.03 -22.30
C ALA A 126 10.78 0.50 -23.48
N ARG A 127 9.87 1.44 -23.23
CA ARG A 127 9.12 2.15 -24.29
C ARG A 127 10.06 2.85 -25.27
N ASN A 128 11.08 3.54 -24.77
CA ASN A 128 12.04 4.24 -25.64
C ASN A 128 12.89 3.27 -26.48
N ILE A 129 13.30 2.12 -25.92
CA ILE A 129 13.99 1.08 -26.70
C ILE A 129 13.08 0.61 -27.84
N ILE A 130 11.82 0.30 -27.57
CA ILE A 130 10.85 -0.15 -28.59
C ILE A 130 10.70 0.91 -29.69
N VAL A 131 10.49 2.17 -29.32
CA VAL A 131 10.27 3.25 -30.29
C VAL A 131 11.50 3.56 -31.13
N HIS A 132 12.70 3.55 -30.54
CA HIS A 132 13.92 3.98 -31.24
C HIS A 132 14.65 2.85 -31.97
N SER A 133 14.57 1.62 -31.47
CA SER A 133 15.32 0.48 -32.03
C SER A 133 14.43 -0.59 -32.64
N GLY A 134 13.12 -0.53 -32.47
CA GLY A 134 12.19 -1.59 -32.88
C GLY A 134 12.35 -2.90 -32.09
N LEU A 135 13.30 -2.95 -31.14
CA LEU A 135 13.55 -4.13 -30.32
C LEU A 135 12.60 -4.16 -29.13
N THR A 136 12.04 -5.34 -28.85
CA THR A 136 11.21 -5.56 -27.67
C THR A 136 12.05 -6.21 -26.57
N PRO A 137 12.31 -5.52 -25.43
CA PRO A 137 13.03 -6.12 -24.32
C PRO A 137 12.34 -7.39 -23.79
N PRO A 138 13.08 -8.41 -23.32
CA PRO A 138 12.50 -9.67 -22.87
C PRO A 138 11.58 -9.52 -21.64
N TYR A 139 11.80 -8.47 -20.83
CA TYR A 139 11.00 -8.16 -19.64
C TYR A 139 9.78 -7.28 -19.93
N THR A 140 9.49 -6.94 -21.19
CA THR A 140 8.37 -6.05 -21.56
C THR A 140 7.03 -6.55 -21.05
N LYS A 141 6.79 -7.87 -21.05
CA LYS A 141 5.54 -8.46 -20.54
C LYS A 141 5.29 -8.09 -19.07
N GLN A 142 6.29 -8.26 -18.21
CA GLN A 142 6.21 -7.92 -16.79
C GLN A 142 5.96 -6.41 -16.60
N LEU A 143 6.58 -5.57 -17.43
CA LEU A 143 6.36 -4.13 -17.36
C LEU A 143 4.92 -3.76 -17.75
N ILE A 144 4.33 -4.44 -18.73
CA ILE A 144 2.92 -4.25 -19.12
C ILE A 144 1.98 -4.65 -17.98
N GLU A 145 2.24 -5.79 -17.33
CA GLU A 145 1.45 -6.25 -16.18
C GLU A 145 1.48 -5.21 -15.05
N HIS A 146 2.66 -4.75 -14.65
CA HIS A 146 2.78 -3.69 -13.65
C HIS A 146 2.13 -2.36 -14.08
N THR A 147 2.22 -2.00 -15.35
CA THR A 147 1.57 -0.79 -15.87
C THR A 147 0.05 -0.89 -15.78
N ARG A 148 -0.51 -2.06 -16.11
CA ARG A 148 -1.95 -2.33 -15.96
C ARG A 148 -2.35 -2.25 -14.48
N ASP A 149 -1.61 -2.90 -13.59
CA ASP A 149 -1.91 -2.85 -12.15
C ASP A 149 -1.94 -1.41 -11.62
N TYR A 150 -0.98 -0.57 -12.03
CA TYR A 150 -0.96 0.85 -11.64
C TYR A 150 -2.14 1.61 -12.20
N LEU A 151 -2.50 1.38 -13.47
CA LEU A 151 -3.63 2.02 -14.12
C LEU A 151 -4.94 1.65 -13.42
N ASP A 152 -5.15 0.37 -13.11
CA ASP A 152 -6.34 -0.12 -12.43
C ASP A 152 -6.49 0.54 -11.05
N ILE A 153 -5.41 0.62 -10.27
CA ILE A 153 -5.43 1.32 -8.98
C ILE A 153 -5.80 2.81 -9.15
N ILE A 154 -5.22 3.50 -10.13
CA ILE A 154 -5.51 4.92 -10.36
C ILE A 154 -6.97 5.11 -10.78
N LEU A 155 -7.46 4.29 -11.71
CA LEU A 155 -8.83 4.36 -12.21
C LEU A 155 -9.85 4.06 -11.10
N ASP A 156 -9.63 3.02 -10.30
CA ASP A 156 -10.50 2.67 -9.18
C ASP A 156 -10.64 3.83 -8.18
N ASN A 157 -9.51 4.47 -7.84
CA ASN A 157 -9.52 5.65 -6.98
C ASN A 157 -10.24 6.83 -7.64
N LEU A 158 -9.99 7.12 -8.92
CA LEU A 158 -10.65 8.22 -9.62
C LEU A 158 -12.17 8.00 -9.74
N VAL A 159 -12.61 6.77 -9.98
CA VAL A 159 -14.04 6.40 -10.01
C VAL A 159 -14.67 6.59 -8.62
N ALA A 160 -13.99 6.16 -7.56
CA ALA A 160 -14.46 6.38 -6.19
C ALA A 160 -14.59 7.88 -5.87
N LEU A 161 -13.60 8.70 -6.25
CA LEU A 161 -13.64 10.15 -6.05
C LEU A 161 -14.73 10.86 -6.87
N GLY A 162 -14.94 10.39 -8.10
CA GLY A 162 -15.98 10.94 -8.99
C GLY A 162 -17.40 10.53 -8.62
N SER A 163 -17.55 9.53 -7.73
CA SER A 163 -18.86 9.06 -7.26
C SER A 163 -19.52 10.05 -6.28
N ASP A 164 -18.76 10.96 -5.67
CA ASP A 164 -19.28 12.08 -4.89
C ASP A 164 -18.90 13.43 -5.56
N PRO A 165 -19.86 14.15 -6.17
CA PRO A 165 -19.61 15.44 -6.83
C PRO A 165 -19.05 16.54 -5.90
N LYS A 166 -19.11 16.35 -4.58
CA LYS A 166 -18.49 17.26 -3.60
C LYS A 166 -16.98 17.05 -3.47
N ILE A 167 -16.47 15.89 -3.89
CA ILE A 167 -15.06 15.51 -3.76
C ILE A 167 -14.27 15.91 -5.01
N ALA A 168 -14.67 15.45 -6.20
CA ALA A 168 -14.01 15.82 -7.46
C ALA A 168 -14.98 15.82 -8.64
N LYS A 169 -14.91 16.85 -9.48
CA LYS A 169 -15.71 17.00 -10.70
C LYS A 169 -14.91 16.80 -11.99
N SER A 170 -13.60 16.64 -11.87
CA SER A 170 -12.69 16.38 -12.99
C SER A 170 -11.51 15.54 -12.56
N THR A 171 -10.84 14.90 -13.53
CA THR A 171 -9.62 14.12 -13.28
C THR A 171 -8.54 14.97 -12.62
N THR A 172 -8.32 16.21 -13.07
CA THR A 172 -7.34 17.12 -12.46
C THR A 172 -7.64 17.39 -10.98
N GLN A 173 -8.91 17.56 -10.62
CA GLN A 173 -9.31 17.69 -9.22
C GLN A 173 -9.08 16.39 -8.44
N GLY A 174 -9.34 15.23 -9.04
CA GLY A 174 -9.06 13.92 -8.44
C GLY A 174 -7.57 13.71 -8.14
N PHE A 175 -6.69 14.04 -9.08
CA PHE A 175 -5.23 14.00 -8.86
C PHE A 175 -4.81 14.94 -7.74
N LYS A 176 -5.31 16.19 -7.74
CA LYS A 176 -4.98 17.15 -6.69
C LYS A 176 -5.49 16.71 -5.31
N TYR A 177 -6.69 16.15 -5.26
CA TYR A 177 -7.27 15.62 -4.03
C TYR A 177 -6.41 14.49 -3.47
N MET A 178 -6.00 13.53 -4.30
CA MET A 178 -5.16 12.42 -3.86
C MET A 178 -3.78 12.86 -3.39
N GLU A 179 -3.18 13.83 -4.05
CA GLU A 179 -1.94 14.45 -3.59
C GLU A 179 -2.13 15.02 -2.16
N LEU A 180 -3.16 15.84 -1.94
CA LEU A 180 -3.43 16.46 -0.63
C LEU A 180 -3.76 15.41 0.45
N GLN A 181 -4.54 14.39 0.13
CA GLN A 181 -4.86 13.30 1.06
C GLN A 181 -3.60 12.53 1.47
N TYR A 182 -2.74 12.20 0.50
CA TYR A 182 -1.49 11.50 0.79
C TYR A 182 -0.52 12.37 1.59
N GLN A 183 -0.39 13.66 1.28
CA GLN A 183 0.42 14.57 2.10
C GLN A 183 -0.10 14.66 3.53
N SER A 184 -1.41 14.83 3.73
CA SER A 184 -2.01 14.83 5.06
C SER A 184 -1.79 13.52 5.81
N TYR A 185 -1.79 12.39 5.09
CA TYR A 185 -1.49 11.09 5.68
C TYR A 185 -0.04 11.00 6.18
N ILE A 186 0.92 11.42 5.35
CA ILE A 186 2.34 11.46 5.71
C ILE A 186 2.62 12.44 6.85
N GLU A 187 1.99 13.61 6.84
CA GLU A 187 2.09 14.61 7.92
C GLU A 187 1.64 14.04 9.27
N LYS A 188 0.49 13.35 9.29
CA LYS A 188 -0.01 12.67 10.50
C LYS A 188 0.99 11.65 11.01
N LEU A 189 1.56 10.80 10.14
CA LEU A 189 2.56 9.81 10.54
C LEU A 189 3.87 10.44 11.05
N ASN A 190 4.19 11.66 10.60
CA ASN A 190 5.37 12.42 11.01
C ASN A 190 5.16 13.28 12.27
N GLU A 191 3.97 13.29 12.87
CA GLU A 191 3.71 14.05 14.10
C GLU A 191 4.70 13.66 15.22
N LYS A 192 5.28 14.68 15.86
CA LYS A 192 6.26 14.46 16.94
C LYS A 192 5.60 13.71 18.10
N ASN A 193 6.30 12.69 18.59
CA ASN A 193 5.85 11.82 19.68
C ASN A 193 4.56 11.02 19.38
N LEU A 194 4.19 10.86 18.10
CA LEU A 194 3.11 9.96 17.73
C LEU A 194 3.45 8.52 18.13
N THR A 195 2.55 7.92 18.89
CA THR A 195 2.60 6.51 19.29
C THR A 195 1.29 5.84 18.90
N PHE A 196 1.34 4.54 18.62
CA PHE A 196 0.12 3.80 18.32
C PHE A 196 -0.67 3.55 19.60
N THR A 197 -1.95 3.90 19.53
CA THR A 197 -2.95 3.70 20.56
C THR A 197 -4.12 2.92 19.99
N ASN A 198 -5.02 2.46 20.86
CA ASN A 198 -6.15 1.65 20.45
C ASN A 198 -7.13 2.38 19.52
N THR A 199 -7.14 3.71 19.56
CA THR A 199 -8.04 4.55 18.76
C THR A 199 -7.41 5.01 17.45
N ASN A 200 -6.08 5.18 17.40
CA ASN A 200 -5.42 5.76 16.23
C ASN A 200 -4.79 4.74 15.28
N ILE A 201 -4.45 3.52 15.72
CA ILE A 201 -3.63 2.64 14.88
C ILE A 201 -4.37 2.20 13.62
N VAL A 202 -5.65 1.84 13.73
CA VAL A 202 -6.46 1.44 12.58
C VAL A 202 -6.60 2.58 11.57
N PRO A 203 -7.05 3.79 11.94
CA PRO A 203 -7.18 4.89 10.98
C PRO A 203 -5.84 5.46 10.47
N LEU A 204 -4.71 5.19 11.13
CA LEU A 204 -3.36 5.54 10.65
C LEU A 204 -2.71 4.43 9.80
N THR A 205 -3.23 3.22 9.83
CA THR A 205 -2.71 2.08 9.06
C THR A 205 -3.56 1.82 7.82
N LEU A 206 -4.89 1.95 7.97
CA LEU A 206 -5.83 1.82 6.87
C LEU A 206 -5.97 3.16 6.20
N SER A 207 -5.81 3.16 4.88
CA SER A 207 -6.13 4.32 4.08
C SER A 207 -7.61 4.63 4.26
N GLN A 208 -7.96 5.88 4.54
CA GLN A 208 -9.34 6.34 4.58
C GLN A 208 -9.89 6.39 3.13
N ARG A 209 -9.84 5.27 2.41
CA ARG A 209 -10.60 5.11 1.16
C ARG A 209 -12.05 5.19 1.58
N ASN A 210 -12.66 6.34 1.27
CA ASN A 210 -14.10 6.53 1.37
C ASN A 210 -14.74 5.35 0.62
N SER A 211 -15.28 4.41 1.40
CA SER A 211 -16.06 3.27 0.92
C SER A 211 -17.51 3.58 1.16
#